data_AF-A0A8J3HVY6-F1
#
_entry.id   AF-A0A8J3HVY6-F1
#
_cell.length_a   1.000
_cell.length_b   1.000
_cell.length_c   1.000
_cell.angle_alpha   90.00
_cell.angle_beta   90.00
_cell.angle_gamma   90.00
#
_symmetry.space_group_name_H-M   'P 1'
#
loop_
_entity.id
_entity.type
_entity.pdbx_description
1 polymer ?
#
loop_
_entity_poly.entity_id
_entity_poly.type
_entity_poly.pdbx_seq_one_letter_code
_entity_poly.pdbx_strand_id
1 'polypeptide(L)'
;MCLPLPDSIDDVTAAAMFNPRMSAWFSLSWRAQLTPGETVLVLGATGTSGKMAAQFAKHLGAGKVIALGRNERILRTLPELGADGRCQLYFARRRATQLRAGNLW
;
A
#
# COMPACT_ATOMS: atom_id res chain seq x y z
N MET A 1 6.31 15.45 21.65
CA MET A 1 4.83 15.60 21.55
C MET A 1 4.22 14.37 22.21
N CYS A 2 3.33 14.56 23.17
CA CYS A 2 2.61 13.46 23.84
C CYS A 2 1.14 13.55 23.45
N LEU A 3 0.53 12.42 23.11
CA LEU A 3 -0.88 12.32 22.74
C LEU A 3 -1.57 11.32 23.69
N PRO A 4 -2.77 11.62 24.18
CA PRO A 4 -3.53 10.67 24.98
C PRO A 4 -3.89 9.45 24.11
N LEU A 5 -3.69 8.25 24.66
CA LEU A 5 -4.11 7.01 24.04
C LEU A 5 -5.48 6.59 24.58
N PRO A 6 -6.38 6.06 23.74
CA PRO A 6 -7.60 5.43 24.21
C PRO A 6 -7.28 4.18 25.04
N ASP A 7 -8.04 3.96 26.13
CA ASP A 7 -7.87 2.79 27.01
C ASP A 7 -8.10 1.44 26.30
N SER A 8 -8.73 1.45 25.12
CA SER A 8 -9.01 0.27 24.32
C SER A 8 -7.81 -0.25 23.51
N ILE A 9 -6.68 0.47 23.49
CA ILE A 9 -5.48 0.10 22.73
C ILE A 9 -4.34 -0.18 23.71
N ASP A 10 -3.73 -1.36 23.60
CA ASP A 10 -2.55 -1.70 24.41
C ASP A 10 -1.29 -0.93 23.96
N ASP A 11 -0.36 -0.75 24.90
CA ASP A 11 0.86 0.02 24.70
C ASP A 11 1.71 -0.46 23.51
N VAL A 12 1.77 -1.78 23.29
CA VAL A 12 2.60 -2.37 22.21
C VAL A 12 2.00 -2.02 20.85
N THR A 13 0.69 -2.18 20.70
CA THR A 13 -0.04 -1.81 19.48
C THR A 13 0.06 -0.31 19.24
N ALA A 14 -0.14 0.52 20.27
CA ALA A 14 -0.03 1.97 20.15
C ALA A 14 1.38 2.40 19.67
N ALA A 15 2.43 1.84 20.28
CA ALA A 15 3.81 2.14 19.92
C ALA A 15 4.15 1.69 18.48
N ALA A 16 3.67 0.53 18.05
CA ALA A 16 3.94 -0.01 16.72
C ALA A 16 3.20 0.73 15.59
N MET A 17 2.05 1.32 15.88
CA MET A 17 1.16 1.90 14.87
C MET A 17 1.52 3.32 14.46
N PHE A 18 2.12 4.10 15.35
CA PHE A 18 2.29 5.54 15.12
C PHE A 18 3.14 5.84 13.88
N ASN A 19 4.34 5.27 13.80
CA ASN A 19 5.25 5.48 12.67
C ASN A 19 4.64 5.09 11.30
N PRO A 20 4.16 3.84 11.08
CA PRO A 20 3.62 3.45 9.78
C PRO A 20 2.36 4.23 9.39
N ARG A 21 1.50 4.60 10.35
CA ARG A 21 0.31 5.42 10.07
C ARG A 21 0.68 6.84 9.68
N MET A 22 1.53 7.51 10.46
CA MET A 22 1.95 8.88 10.19
C MET A 22 2.70 8.99 8.86
N SER A 23 3.60 8.04 8.59
CA SER A 23 4.34 7.98 7.32
C SER A 23 3.39 7.84 6.12
N ALA A 24 2.41 6.94 6.21
CA ALA A 24 1.43 6.73 5.14
C ALA A 24 0.54 7.95 4.93
N TRP A 25 -0.02 8.52 6.01
CA TRP A 25 -0.88 9.70 5.94
C TRP A 25 -0.13 10.89 5.33
N PHE A 26 1.05 11.24 5.86
CA PHE A 26 1.83 12.38 5.41
C PHE A 26 2.25 12.25 3.94
N SER A 27 2.54 11.03 3.48
CA SER A 27 2.88 10.77 2.08
C SER A 27 1.72 11.09 1.14
N LEU A 28 0.47 10.80 1.55
CA LEU A 28 -0.72 11.04 0.73
C LEU A 28 -1.24 12.47 0.88
N SER A 29 -1.36 12.97 2.12
CA SER A 29 -2.00 14.26 2.40
C SER A 29 -1.10 15.45 2.14
N TRP A 30 0.19 15.35 2.46
CA TRP A 30 1.11 16.50 2.42
C TRP A 30 2.07 16.45 1.24
N ARG A 31 2.65 15.28 0.97
CA ARG A 31 3.62 15.11 -0.13
C ARG A 31 2.93 14.97 -1.48
N ALA A 32 2.02 14.01 -1.61
CA ALA A 32 1.28 13.78 -2.85
C ALA A 32 0.11 14.74 -3.03
N GLN A 33 -0.43 15.29 -1.93
CA GLN A 33 -1.64 16.14 -1.94
C GLN A 33 -2.78 15.48 -2.71
N LEU A 34 -3.04 14.21 -2.37
CA LEU A 34 -4.03 13.39 -3.04
C LEU A 34 -5.36 14.12 -3.14
N THR A 35 -5.85 14.27 -4.37
CA THR A 35 -7.16 14.84 -4.65
C THR A 35 -8.20 13.73 -4.81
N PRO A 36 -9.45 13.96 -4.36
CA PRO A 36 -10.52 12.97 -4.52
C PRO A 36 -10.71 12.57 -6.00
N GLY A 37 -10.89 11.27 -6.25
CA GLY A 37 -11.03 10.70 -7.59
C GLY A 37 -9.72 10.20 -8.22
N GLU A 38 -8.56 10.60 -7.71
CA GLU A 38 -7.28 10.12 -8.24
C GLU A 38 -7.03 8.64 -7.98
N THR A 39 -6.11 8.08 -8.77
CA THR A 39 -5.66 6.68 -8.63
C THR A 39 -4.35 6.61 -7.86
N VAL A 40 -4.31 5.77 -6.82
CA VAL A 40 -3.14 5.56 -5.97
C VAL A 40 -2.56 4.16 -6.20
N LEU A 41 -1.27 4.08 -6.53
CA LEU A 41 -0.51 2.83 -6.53
C LEU A 41 0.31 2.71 -5.23
N VAL A 42 0.01 1.70 -4.42
CA VAL A 42 0.73 1.42 -3.17
C VAL A 42 1.80 0.36 -3.41
N LEU A 43 3.06 0.79 -3.43
CA LEU A 43 4.22 -0.10 -3.48
C LEU A 43 4.48 -0.72 -2.10
N GLY A 44 4.72 -2.03 -2.06
CA GLY A 44 4.95 -2.73 -0.78
C GLY A 44 3.69 -2.81 0.09
N ALA A 45 2.51 -2.90 -0.53
CA ALA A 45 1.21 -2.87 0.12
C ALA A 45 1.00 -3.96 1.19
N THR A 46 1.80 -5.02 1.18
CA THR A 46 1.75 -6.11 2.17
C THR A 46 2.40 -5.77 3.50
N GLY A 47 3.19 -4.69 3.59
CA GLY A 47 3.80 -4.21 4.83
C GLY A 47 2.85 -3.31 5.64
N THR A 48 3.21 -3.00 6.89
CA THR A 48 2.34 -2.22 7.80
C THR A 48 2.00 -0.83 7.25
N SER A 49 3.00 -0.06 6.79
CA SER A 49 2.74 1.27 6.20
C SER A 49 1.92 1.18 4.91
N GLY A 50 2.17 0.16 4.07
CA GLY A 50 1.42 -0.05 2.83
C GLY A 50 -0.06 -0.36 3.07
N LYS A 51 -0.35 -1.20 4.08
CA LYS A 51 -1.73 -1.47 4.53
C LYS A 51 -2.44 -0.22 5.04
N MET A 52 -1.71 0.65 5.77
CA MET A 52 -2.27 1.92 6.23
C MET A 52 -2.47 2.91 5.06
N ALA A 53 -1.55 2.93 4.09
CA ALA A 53 -1.66 3.77 2.90
C ALA A 53 -2.89 3.42 2.05
N ALA A 54 -3.22 2.14 1.89
CA ALA A 54 -4.44 1.73 1.17
C ALA A 54 -5.71 2.27 1.84
N GLN A 55 -5.80 2.16 3.17
CA GLN A 55 -6.93 2.68 3.94
C GLN A 55 -7.01 4.20 3.89
N PHE A 56 -5.89 4.90 4.08
CA PHE A 56 -5.86 6.36 4.03
C PHE A 56 -6.17 6.88 2.63
N ALA A 57 -5.69 6.23 1.56
CA ALA A 57 -6.02 6.62 0.20
C ALA A 57 -7.53 6.57 -0.03
N LYS A 58 -8.22 5.51 0.41
CA LYS A 58 -9.68 5.45 0.37
C LYS A 58 -10.35 6.52 1.24
N HIS A 59 -9.88 6.72 2.46
CA HIS A 59 -10.43 7.72 3.36
C HIS A 59 -10.29 9.16 2.81
N LEU A 60 -9.21 9.43 2.09
CA LEU A 60 -8.95 10.71 1.42
C LEU A 60 -9.71 10.86 0.09
N GLY A 61 -10.49 9.85 -0.33
CA GLY A 61 -11.34 9.91 -1.51
C GLY A 61 -10.68 9.44 -2.81
N ALA A 62 -9.60 8.66 -2.76
CA ALA A 62 -9.04 8.04 -3.96
C ALA A 62 -10.13 7.28 -4.73
N GLY A 63 -10.26 7.57 -6.03
CA GLY A 63 -11.18 6.87 -6.91
C GLY A 63 -10.78 5.41 -7.10
N LYS A 64 -9.47 5.13 -7.11
CA LYS A 64 -8.92 3.78 -7.24
C LYS A 64 -7.64 3.59 -6.44
N VAL A 65 -7.51 2.44 -5.80
CA VAL A 65 -6.31 2.02 -5.06
C VAL A 65 -5.81 0.70 -5.60
N ILE A 66 -4.56 0.67 -6.07
CA ILE A 66 -3.90 -0.52 -6.60
C ILE A 66 -2.80 -0.95 -5.63
N ALA A 67 -2.93 -2.15 -5.08
CA ALA A 67 -1.96 -2.72 -4.15
C ALA A 67 -0.91 -3.57 -4.86
N LEU A 68 0.37 -3.22 -4.74
CA LEU A 68 1.49 -3.99 -5.27
C LEU A 68 2.30 -4.62 -4.13
N GLY A 69 2.57 -5.92 -4.21
CA GLY A 69 3.35 -6.62 -3.19
C GLY A 69 3.85 -8.00 -3.63
N ARG A 70 4.71 -8.62 -2.82
CA ARG A 70 5.27 -9.95 -3.12
C ARG A 70 4.49 -11.10 -2.49
N ASN A 71 3.91 -10.85 -1.32
CA ASN A 71 3.18 -11.86 -0.56
C ASN A 71 1.72 -11.92 -1.04
N GLU A 72 1.42 -12.90 -1.89
CA GLU A 72 0.10 -13.07 -2.47
C GLU A 72 -1.00 -13.30 -1.43
N ARG A 73 -0.70 -14.08 -0.39
CA ARG A 73 -1.66 -14.37 0.69
C ARG A 73 -2.10 -13.08 1.39
N ILE A 74 -1.16 -12.17 1.67
CA ILE A 74 -1.49 -10.87 2.26
C ILE A 74 -2.18 -9.97 1.23
N LEU A 75 -1.74 -9.94 -0.03
CA LEU A 75 -2.39 -9.14 -1.08
C LEU A 75 -3.88 -9.48 -1.24
N ARG A 76 -4.26 -10.75 -1.03
CA ARG A 76 -5.65 -11.21 -1.10
C ARG A 76 -6.55 -10.61 -0.01
N THR A 77 -5.99 -10.14 1.11
CA THR A 77 -6.76 -9.51 2.20
C THR A 77 -6.85 -7.99 2.04
N LEU A 78 -6.12 -7.39 1.10
CA LEU A 78 -6.09 -5.94 0.95
C LEU A 78 -7.38 -5.29 0.38
N PRO A 79 -8.29 -6.00 -0.30
CA PRO A 79 -9.61 -5.44 -0.62
C PRO A 79 -10.39 -4.99 0.62
N GLU A 80 -10.27 -5.71 1.74
CA GLU A 80 -10.88 -5.33 3.02
C GLU A 80 -10.32 -4.01 3.57
N LEU A 81 -9.11 -3.64 3.14
CA LEU A 81 -8.41 -2.41 3.51
C LEU A 81 -8.54 -1.31 2.44
N GLY A 82 -9.40 -1.52 1.44
CA GLY A 82 -9.70 -0.52 0.43
C GLY A 82 -8.93 -0.64 -0.89
N ALA A 83 -8.23 -1.74 -1.17
CA ALA A 83 -7.62 -1.95 -2.47
C ALA A 83 -8.64 -2.41 -3.52
N ASP A 84 -8.79 -1.67 -4.63
CA ASP A 84 -9.67 -2.04 -5.75
C ASP A 84 -8.97 -2.99 -6.75
N GLY A 85 -7.64 -2.89 -6.82
CA GLY A 85 -6.79 -3.72 -7.67
C GLY A 85 -5.61 -4.28 -6.90
N ARG A 86 -5.10 -5.43 -7.31
CA ARG A 86 -3.94 -6.06 -6.69
C ARG A 86 -3.02 -6.67 -7.73
N CYS A 87 -1.73 -6.44 -7.59
CA CYS A 87 -0.69 -6.94 -8.47
C CYS A 87 0.40 -7.62 -7.64
N GLN A 88 0.71 -8.88 -7.99
CA GLN A 88 1.81 -9.60 -7.38
C GLN A 88 3.10 -9.28 -8.13
N LEU A 89 4.11 -8.83 -7.41
CA LEU A 89 5.43 -8.58 -7.95
C LEU A 89 6.20 -9.90 -8.06
N TYR A 90 6.39 -10.36 -9.30
CA TYR A 90 7.31 -11.46 -9.61
C TYR A 90 8.68 -10.89 -9.99
N PHE A 91 9.74 -11.40 -9.36
CA PHE A 91 11.08 -11.17 -9.88
C PHE A 91 11.27 -12.04 -11.12
N ALA A 92 11.14 -11.44 -12.30
CA ALA A 92 11.75 -12.01 -13.48
C ALA A 92 13.27 -11.96 -13.28
N ARG A 93 13.88 -13.04 -12.80
CA ARG A 93 15.32 -13.27 -13.02
C ARG A 93 15.48 -13.23 -14.54
N ARG A 94 16.09 -12.17 -15.07
CA ARG A 94 16.49 -12.11 -16.48
C ARG A 94 17.36 -13.34 -16.76
N ARG A 95 16.81 -14.39 -17.39
CA ARG A 95 17.61 -15.18 -18.34
C ARG A 95 17.82 -14.24 -19.53
N ALA A 96 18.97 -13.58 -19.56
CA ALA A 96 19.40 -12.76 -20.68
C ALA A 96 19.75 -13.62 -21.93
N THR A 97 18.98 -14.66 -22.25
CA THR A 97 19.38 -15.64 -23.28
C THR A 97 18.23 -16.24 -24.09
N GLN A 98 17.03 -15.66 -24.12
CA GLN A 98 15.95 -16.27 -24.91
C GLN A 98 14.85 -15.32 -25.43
N LEU A 99 15.21 -14.09 -25.86
CA LEU A 99 14.30 -13.21 -26.61
C LEU A 99 14.93 -12.68 -27.90
N ARG A 100 15.62 -13.56 -28.65
CA ARG A 100 16.02 -13.34 -30.06
C ARG A 100 15.30 -14.28 -31.04
N ALA A 101 14.18 -14.87 -30.66
CA ALA A 101 13.33 -15.60 -31.59
C ALA A 101 11.86 -15.39 -31.20
N GLY A 102 11.09 -14.68 -32.02
CA GLY A 102 9.66 -14.49 -31.79
C GLY A 102 9.18 -13.09 -32.12
N ASN A 103 9.39 -12.70 -33.36
CA ASN A 103 8.82 -11.53 -34.01
C ASN A 103 7.28 -11.63 -34.09
N LEU A 104 6.61 -10.47 -34.04
CA LEU A 104 5.31 -10.10 -34.66
C LEU A 104 4.08 -9.94 -33.74
N TRP A 105 3.67 -8.65 -33.67
CA TRP A 105 2.42 -8.02 -33.18
C TRP A 105 2.28 -7.80 -31.67
#